data_AF-A0A527H7R1-F1
#
_entry.id   AF-A0A527H7R1-F1
#
_cell.length_a   1.000
_cell.length_b   1.000
_cell.length_c   1.000
_cell.angle_alpha   90.00
_cell.angle_beta   90.00
_cell.angle_gamma   90.00
#
_symmetry.space_group_name_H-M   'P 1'
#
loop_
_entity.id
_entity.type
_entity.pdbx_description
1 polymer ?
#
loop_
_entity_poly.entity_id
_entity_poly.type
_entity_poly.pdbx_seq_one_letter_code
_entity_poly.pdbx_strand_id
1 'polypeptide(L)'
;KAEQTGLWHIAPDGTEIERVAPPKEPQYDFERIKREVTELETYDAAWNIWFAEQGITPLRVGYERLSSNPAATLLGICEVLDVRAPDAEDISPGVAKLADATSLDWMRRYRLDAAA
;
A
#
# COMPACT_ATOMS: atom_id res chain seq x y z
N LYS A 1 4.53 -8.08 0.44
CA LYS A 1 5.10 -8.92 1.53
C LYS A 1 5.91 -8.07 2.46
N ALA A 2 5.89 -8.36 3.75
CA ALA A 2 7.03 -8.02 4.59
C ALA A 2 8.16 -9.05 4.35
N GLU A 3 9.17 -8.66 3.57
CA GLU A 3 10.22 -9.60 3.13
C GLU A 3 11.14 -10.08 4.25
N GLN A 4 11.31 -9.28 5.31
CA GLN A 4 12.18 -9.65 6.43
C GLN A 4 11.46 -10.49 7.47
N THR A 5 10.24 -10.09 7.87
CA THR A 5 9.48 -10.82 8.90
C THR A 5 8.76 -12.03 8.33
N GLY A 6 8.51 -12.06 7.01
CA GLY A 6 7.70 -13.08 6.36
C GLY A 6 6.19 -12.90 6.58
N LEU A 7 5.74 -11.92 7.36
CA LEU A 7 4.32 -11.69 7.59
C LEU A 7 3.68 -11.02 6.36
N TRP A 8 2.59 -11.58 5.85
CA TRP A 8 1.92 -11.04 4.66
C TRP A 8 0.49 -10.61 4.97
N HIS A 9 -0.34 -11.45 5.58
CA HIS A 9 -1.72 -11.09 5.91
C HIS A 9 -1.98 -11.24 7.41
N ILE A 10 -2.66 -10.23 7.97
CA ILE A 10 -3.20 -10.23 9.32
C ILE A 10 -4.69 -9.91 9.19
N ALA A 11 -5.53 -10.57 9.97
CA ALA A 11 -6.94 -10.22 10.12
C ALA A 11 -7.10 -8.90 10.89
N PRO A 12 -8.26 -8.21 10.78
CA PRO A 12 -8.54 -6.99 11.53
C PRO A 12 -8.42 -7.12 13.05
N ASP A 13 -8.59 -8.33 13.60
CA ASP A 13 -8.45 -8.62 15.03
C ASP A 13 -6.99 -8.88 15.48
N GLY A 14 -6.03 -8.81 14.55
CA GLY A 14 -4.61 -9.06 14.81
C GLY A 14 -4.15 -10.50 14.58
N THR A 15 -5.06 -11.42 14.23
CA THR A 15 -4.70 -12.83 13.95
C THR A 15 -3.88 -12.92 12.67
N GLU A 16 -2.76 -13.63 12.68
CA GLU A 16 -2.00 -13.92 11.46
C GLU A 16 -2.82 -14.83 10.53
N ILE A 17 -3.07 -14.36 9.31
CA ILE A 17 -3.70 -15.15 8.25
C ILE A 17 -2.63 -15.88 7.45
N GLU A 18 -1.52 -15.19 7.14
CA GLU A 18 -0.50 -15.73 6.25
C GLU A 18 0.91 -15.23 6.59
N ARG A 19 1.83 -16.18 6.74
CA ARG A 19 3.26 -15.95 6.89
C ARG A 19 4.04 -16.81 5.90
N VAL A 20 4.82 -16.16 5.04
CA VAL A 20 5.56 -16.76 3.92
C VAL A 20 7.02 -17.08 4.25
N ALA A 21 7.52 -16.70 5.42
CA ALA A 21 8.86 -17.04 5.91
C ALA A 21 8.93 -17.05 7.45
N PRO A 22 9.90 -17.75 8.08
CA PRO A 22 10.06 -17.75 9.53
C PRO A 22 10.18 -16.33 10.11
N PRO A 23 9.60 -16.06 11.30
CA PRO A 23 9.67 -14.75 11.91
C PRO A 23 11.12 -14.36 12.19
N LYS A 24 11.47 -13.13 11.84
CA LYS A 24 12.78 -12.53 12.08
C LYS A 24 12.60 -11.08 12.49
N GLU A 25 13.44 -10.62 13.40
CA GLU A 25 13.51 -9.21 13.77
C GLU A 25 13.91 -8.37 12.54
N PRO A 26 13.06 -7.41 12.12
CA PRO A 26 13.36 -6.58 10.97
C PRO A 26 14.48 -5.58 11.28
N GLN A 27 15.36 -5.32 10.31
CA GLN A 27 16.49 -4.42 10.43
C GLN A 27 16.46 -3.36 9.34
N TYR A 28 16.66 -2.12 9.75
CA TYR A 28 16.78 -0.99 8.83
C TYR A 28 18.01 -1.15 7.94
N ASP A 29 17.81 -0.97 6.65
CA ASP A 29 18.84 -1.04 5.62
C ASP A 29 18.54 0.05 4.59
N PHE A 30 19.32 1.14 4.65
CA PHE A 30 19.10 2.31 3.80
C PHE A 30 19.20 1.97 2.31
N GLU A 31 20.24 1.26 1.90
CA GLU A 31 20.47 0.94 0.47
C GLU A 31 19.40 0.00 -0.07
N ARG A 32 18.93 -0.94 0.76
CA ARG A 32 17.77 -1.76 0.39
C ARG A 32 16.52 -0.91 0.22
N ILE A 33 16.14 -0.09 1.20
CA ILE A 33 14.94 0.76 1.11
C ILE A 33 15.04 1.70 -0.09
N LYS A 34 16.20 2.32 -0.33
CA LYS A 34 16.45 3.20 -1.48
C LYS A 34 16.21 2.50 -2.81
N ARG A 35 16.69 1.26 -2.96
CA ARG A 35 16.46 0.47 -4.17
C ARG A 35 14.97 0.19 -4.37
N GLU A 36 14.25 -0.24 -3.34
CA GLU A 36 12.81 -0.49 -3.42
C GLU A 36 12.04 0.80 -3.78
N VAL A 37 12.38 1.93 -3.17
CA VAL A 37 11.75 3.23 -3.48
C VAL A 37 11.99 3.62 -4.94
N THR A 38 13.24 3.53 -5.41
CA THR A 38 13.59 3.84 -6.81
C THR A 38 12.83 2.96 -7.79
N GLU A 39 12.71 1.67 -7.50
CA GLU A 39 11.98 0.71 -8.32
C GLU A 39 10.49 1.03 -8.38
N LEU A 40 9.86 1.32 -7.23
CA LEU A 40 8.45 1.71 -7.15
C LEU A 40 8.18 3.04 -7.87
N GLU A 41 9.06 4.03 -7.75
CA GLU A 41 8.97 5.30 -8.48
C GLU A 41 9.10 5.09 -10.00
N THR A 42 9.97 4.17 -10.42
CA THR A 42 10.10 3.79 -11.83
C THR A 42 8.81 3.15 -12.35
N TYR A 43 8.19 2.26 -11.59
CA TYR A 43 6.90 1.67 -11.96
C TYR A 43 5.77 2.70 -12.01
N ASP A 44 5.68 3.62 -11.04
CA ASP A 44 4.70 4.70 -11.05
C ASP A 44 4.88 5.59 -12.30
N ALA A 45 6.11 6.00 -12.61
CA ALA A 45 6.40 6.78 -13.81
C ALA A 45 6.01 6.03 -15.10
N ALA A 46 6.34 4.74 -15.19
CA ALA A 46 6.02 3.92 -16.36
C ALA A 46 4.51 3.82 -16.61
N TRP A 47 3.69 3.65 -15.56
CA TRP A 47 2.23 3.67 -15.68
C TRP A 47 1.72 5.01 -16.21
N ASN A 48 2.22 6.13 -15.67
CA ASN A 48 1.80 7.47 -16.10
C ASN A 48 2.15 7.75 -17.57
N ILE A 49 3.35 7.34 -18.02
CA ILE A 49 3.76 7.43 -19.42
C ILE A 49 2.81 6.61 -20.30
N TRP A 50 2.59 5.34 -19.95
CA TRP A 50 1.73 4.45 -20.73
C TRP A 50 0.30 4.99 -20.83
N PHE A 51 -0.30 5.47 -19.73
CA PHE A 51 -1.64 6.08 -19.79
C PHE A 51 -1.69 7.27 -20.76
N ALA A 52 -0.67 8.12 -20.75
CA ALA A 52 -0.59 9.25 -21.67
C ALA A 52 -0.47 8.80 -23.14
N GLU A 53 0.38 7.81 -23.41
CA GLU A 53 0.54 7.22 -24.76
C GLU A 53 -0.75 6.58 -25.28
N GLN A 54 -1.55 5.98 -24.39
CA GLN A 54 -2.85 5.39 -24.74
C GLN A 54 -4.00 6.41 -24.77
N GLY A 55 -3.76 7.68 -24.41
CA GLY A 55 -4.82 8.69 -24.28
C GLY A 55 -5.82 8.38 -23.17
N ILE A 56 -5.41 7.63 -22.14
CA ILE A 56 -6.26 7.22 -21.02
C ILE A 56 -6.14 8.25 -19.89
N THR A 57 -7.27 8.73 -19.39
CA THR A 57 -7.34 9.48 -18.13
C THR A 57 -7.76 8.54 -17.00
N PRO A 58 -6.85 8.11 -16.12
CA PRO A 58 -7.18 7.12 -15.09
C PRO A 58 -7.93 7.75 -13.91
N LEU A 59 -8.86 6.99 -13.33
CA LEU A 59 -9.37 7.27 -11.98
C LEU A 59 -8.24 7.02 -10.97
N ARG A 60 -7.80 8.06 -10.26
CA ARG A 60 -6.70 7.97 -9.29
C ARG A 60 -7.23 7.75 -7.87
N VAL A 61 -6.73 6.71 -7.22
CA VAL A 61 -7.06 6.36 -5.83
C VAL A 61 -5.76 6.28 -5.03
N GLY A 62 -5.60 7.19 -4.06
CA GLY A 62 -4.46 7.16 -3.14
C GLY A 62 -4.65 6.12 -2.04
N TYR A 63 -3.57 5.44 -1.66
CA TYR A 63 -3.60 4.40 -0.63
C TYR A 63 -4.03 4.94 0.74
N GLU A 64 -3.65 6.16 1.11
CA GLU A 64 -4.01 6.79 2.38
C GLU A 64 -5.52 7.03 2.46
N ARG A 65 -6.14 7.45 1.35
CA ARG A 65 -7.60 7.64 1.27
C ARG A 65 -8.32 6.30 1.32
N LEU A 66 -7.85 5.33 0.52
CA LEU A 66 -8.42 3.98 0.48
C LEU A 66 -8.38 3.31 1.86
N SER A 67 -7.22 3.34 2.53
CA SER A 67 -7.02 2.66 3.81
C SER A 67 -7.72 3.34 4.99
N SER A 68 -7.92 4.66 4.94
CA SER A 68 -8.66 5.38 5.99
C SER A 68 -10.18 5.27 5.86
N ASN A 69 -10.70 5.15 4.64
CA ASN A 69 -12.13 4.93 4.41
C ASN A 69 -12.38 4.05 3.16
N PRO A 70 -12.28 2.72 3.30
CA PRO A 70 -12.47 1.78 2.20
C PRO A 70 -13.87 1.87 1.57
N ALA A 71 -14.91 2.01 2.41
CA ALA A 71 -16.30 2.12 1.96
C ALA A 71 -16.48 3.35 1.06
N ALA A 72 -16.15 4.54 1.53
CA ALA A 72 -16.30 5.77 0.73
C ALA A 72 -15.47 5.74 -0.56
N THR A 73 -14.30 5.10 -0.53
CA THR A 73 -13.46 4.94 -1.72
C THR A 73 -14.12 4.01 -2.75
N LEU A 74 -14.66 2.87 -2.32
CA LEU A 74 -15.37 1.93 -3.20
C LEU A 74 -16.63 2.57 -3.79
N LEU A 75 -17.43 3.26 -2.98
CA LEU A 75 -18.62 3.97 -3.46
C LEU A 75 -18.29 4.99 -4.55
N GLY A 76 -17.22 5.77 -4.36
CA GLY A 76 -16.77 6.74 -5.37
C GLY A 76 -16.26 6.08 -6.65
N ILE A 77 -15.66 4.88 -6.57
CA ILE A 77 -15.29 4.10 -7.77
C ILE A 77 -16.57 3.64 -8.50
N CYS A 78 -17.56 3.12 -7.77
CA CYS A 78 -18.83 2.69 -8.37
C CYS A 78 -19.56 3.83 -9.08
N GLU A 79 -19.57 5.02 -8.49
CA GLU A 79 -20.15 6.23 -9.07
C GLU A 79 -19.48 6.59 -10.40
N VAL A 80 -18.13 6.62 -10.44
CA VAL A 80 -17.39 6.94 -11.67
C VAL A 80 -17.60 5.89 -12.77
N LEU A 81 -17.80 4.63 -12.39
CA LEU A 81 -18.04 3.53 -13.32
C LEU A 81 -19.51 3.35 -13.72
N ASP A 82 -20.43 4.14 -13.16
CA ASP A 82 -21.89 4.02 -13.34
C ASP A 82 -22.42 2.59 -13.05
N VAL A 83 -21.95 2.01 -11.94
CA VAL A 83 -22.39 0.69 -11.48
C VAL A 83 -23.10 0.79 -10.13
N ARG A 84 -24.01 -0.15 -9.87
CA ARG A 84 -24.68 -0.24 -8.57
C ARG A 84 -23.65 -0.49 -7.47
N ALA A 85 -23.58 0.44 -6.53
CA ALA A 85 -22.76 0.29 -5.34
C ALA A 85 -23.35 -0.72 -4.34
N PRO A 86 -22.52 -1.45 -3.59
CA PRO A 86 -22.96 -2.23 -2.44
C PRO A 86 -23.34 -1.32 -1.27
N ASP A 87 -23.99 -1.89 -0.25
CA ASP A 87 -24.30 -1.16 0.97
C ASP A 87 -23.01 -0.88 1.76
N ALA A 88 -22.87 0.36 2.24
CA ALA A 88 -21.62 0.81 2.87
C ALA A 88 -21.25 0.00 4.12
N GLU A 89 -22.26 -0.48 4.85
CA GLU A 89 -22.12 -1.26 6.08
C GLU A 89 -21.51 -2.65 5.84
N ASP A 90 -21.64 -3.18 4.62
CA ASP A 90 -21.09 -4.49 4.24
C ASP A 90 -19.63 -4.41 3.79
N ILE A 91 -19.07 -3.20 3.67
CA ILE A 91 -17.72 -2.97 3.14
C ILE A 91 -16.72 -2.89 4.30
N SER A 92 -15.99 -3.98 4.53
CA SER A 92 -14.83 -3.98 5.42
C SER A 92 -13.66 -4.78 4.81
N PRO A 93 -12.42 -4.29 4.85
CA PRO A 93 -11.26 -5.07 4.47
C PRO A 93 -11.15 -6.33 5.34
N GLY A 94 -10.93 -7.49 4.70
CA GLY A 94 -10.65 -8.75 5.39
C GLY A 94 -9.22 -8.86 5.92
N VAL A 95 -8.40 -7.82 5.71
CA VAL A 95 -7.00 -7.76 6.14
C VAL A 95 -6.71 -6.43 6.82
N ALA A 96 -5.87 -6.46 7.84
CA ALA A 96 -5.34 -5.29 8.52
C ALA A 96 -4.19 -4.66 7.72
N LYS A 97 -4.01 -3.35 7.91
CA LYS A 97 -2.84 -2.62 7.44
C LYS A 97 -1.60 -3.08 8.20
N LEU A 98 -0.54 -3.45 7.48
CA LEU A 98 0.74 -3.88 8.06
C LEU A 98 1.66 -2.72 8.47
N ALA A 99 1.37 -1.48 8.06
CA ALA A 99 2.21 -0.36 8.43
C ALA A 99 2.04 -0.05 9.93
N ASP A 100 3.17 -0.03 10.63
CA ASP A 100 3.27 0.08 12.07
C ASP A 100 4.34 1.10 12.51
N ALA A 101 4.64 1.15 13.80
CA ALA A 101 5.66 2.03 14.37
C ALA A 101 7.07 1.81 13.77
N THR A 102 7.43 0.57 13.43
CA THR A 102 8.73 0.23 12.83
C THR A 102 8.83 0.82 11.44
N SER A 103 7.83 0.60 10.59
CA SER A 103 7.80 1.17 9.23
C SER A 103 7.82 2.70 9.25
N LEU A 104 7.13 3.33 10.20
CA LEU A 104 7.10 4.77 10.38
C LEU A 104 8.47 5.33 10.82
N ASP A 105 9.14 4.65 11.74
CA ASP A 105 10.49 5.00 12.16
C ASP A 105 11.47 4.94 10.98
N TRP A 106 11.43 3.85 10.21
CA TRP A 106 12.30 3.66 9.07
C TRP A 106 12.06 4.69 7.97
N MET A 107 10.80 5.05 7.70
CA MET A 107 10.47 6.14 6.77
C MET A 107 11.12 7.46 7.21
N ARG A 108 11.10 7.78 8.52
CA ARG A 108 11.74 9.00 9.04
C ARG A 108 13.25 8.95 8.89
N ARG A 109 13.89 7.84 9.27
CA ARG A 109 15.33 7.62 9.13
C ARG A 109 15.78 7.71 7.68
N TYR A 110 15.08 7.02 6.78
CA TYR A 110 15.36 7.04 5.34
C TYR A 110 15.36 8.47 4.78
N ARG A 111 14.36 9.28 5.16
CA ARG A 111 14.28 10.68 4.71
C ARG A 111 15.44 11.54 5.22
N LEU A 112 15.92 11.29 6.43
CA LEU A 112 17.09 11.99 6.97
C LEU A 112 18.37 11.56 6.24
N ASP A 113 18.58 10.25 6.09
CA ASP A 113 19.76 9.70 5.41
C ASP A 113 19.82 10.10 3.93
N ALA A 114 18.67 10.17 3.25
CA ALA A 114 18.58 10.58 1.85
C ALA A 114 18.81 12.09 1.61
N ALA A 115 18.72 12.90 2.67
CA ALA A 115 18.92 14.35 2.62
C ALA A 115 20.35 14.79 3.03
N ALA A 116 21.17 13.85 3.52
CA ALA A 116 22.56 14.06 3.92
C ALA A 116 23.51 13.98 2.70
#